data_AF-A0A813JF40-F1
#
_entry.id   AF-A0A813JF40-F1
#
_cell.length_a   1.000
_cell.length_b   1.000
_cell.length_c   1.000
_cell.angle_alpha   90.00
_cell.angle_beta   90.00
_cell.angle_gamma   90.00
#
_symmetry.space_group_name_H-M   'P 1'
#
loop_
_entity.id
_entity.type
_entity.pdbx_description
1 polymer ?
#
loop_
_entity_poly.entity_id
_entity_poly.type
_entity_poly.pdbx_seq_one_letter_code
_entity_poly.pdbx_strand_id
1 'polypeptide(L)'
;MAELDNCIWDGDGHFDMTAYSSGPPTLGQIVSFLHMVDSSAEQARVTLHLSSEGRRNTGAVLAGAVLVLARGKSAEAAWAQIVCGGQPPSADPKTAWDRFQRPFEKEGVDTTASSLTVLDCLAGLEAARNLNWMAEYKTFDVASWRLLRQKFDATWIIPNEILAMGHPWTTAQNPRFPGLLDCCEPSQKPSGKPALMRAESLDSATKNRNFLDLPSGTTPRRFRSRASSGASLNSSESEAANRLAYLAPEAVEPQILAAGDVDVSQSSNYVEYLHRKDIGKVMRLNHSFECPEQCESTAKFREFGLTYEEFGFNDGDVPSKQLARNFVTACRKAVEESGKGVAVHCMAGLGRTGVMVGAYAATRYSINGKAFHGWCRLCRPGSVQTGRQEVFLRHLKPPSNLILKVLCGGHMAMQNISSMGSVESASSSCIVSL
;
A
#
# COMPACT_ATOMS: atom_id res chain seq x y z
N MET A 1 8.88 -1.39 23.35
CA MET A 1 8.81 -2.83 23.68
C MET A 1 7.38 -3.38 23.57
N ALA A 2 6.32 -2.63 23.91
CA ALA A 2 4.92 -3.11 23.85
C ALA A 2 4.43 -3.70 22.50
N GLU A 3 4.98 -3.26 21.35
CA GLU A 3 4.55 -3.77 20.03
C GLU A 3 5.07 -5.19 19.71
N LEU A 4 6.20 -5.61 20.27
CA LEU A 4 6.74 -6.96 20.03
C LEU A 4 6.12 -7.99 20.97
N ASP A 5 5.74 -7.57 22.18
CA ASP A 5 5.11 -8.44 23.18
C ASP A 5 3.83 -9.08 22.66
N ASN A 6 3.17 -8.41 21.70
CA ASN A 6 1.98 -8.96 21.07
C ASN A 6 1.92 -8.82 19.55
N CYS A 7 2.87 -8.28 18.81
CA CYS A 7 2.71 -7.99 17.36
C CYS A 7 1.31 -7.42 17.00
N ILE A 8 0.63 -6.75 17.94
CA ILE A 8 -0.71 -6.22 17.74
C ILE A 8 -0.51 -4.87 17.08
N TRP A 9 -1.24 -4.66 16.00
CA TRP A 9 -1.31 -3.37 15.36
C TRP A 9 -2.49 -2.59 15.97
N ASP A 10 -2.19 -1.40 16.49
CA ASP A 10 -3.13 -0.53 17.21
C ASP A 10 -3.92 0.43 16.28
N GLY A 11 -3.56 0.50 15.00
CA GLY A 11 -4.27 1.33 14.01
C GLY A 11 -3.38 2.29 13.21
N ASP A 12 -3.98 2.97 12.21
CA ASP A 12 -3.34 4.02 11.39
C ASP A 12 -3.83 5.41 11.83
N GLY A 13 -3.72 5.70 13.13
CA GLY A 13 -4.13 6.98 13.71
C GLY A 13 -5.64 7.18 13.80
N HIS A 14 -6.37 7.14 12.68
CA HIS A 14 -7.82 7.41 12.60
C HIS A 14 -8.68 6.17 12.91
N PHE A 15 -8.22 4.96 12.56
CA PHE A 15 -8.96 3.72 12.76
C PHE A 15 -8.39 2.92 13.94
N ASP A 16 -9.21 2.65 14.95
CA ASP A 16 -8.91 1.64 15.98
C ASP A 16 -9.11 0.25 15.37
N MET A 17 -8.01 -0.50 15.32
CA MET A 17 -7.96 -1.80 14.66
C MET A 17 -7.66 -2.94 15.64
N THR A 18 -7.71 -2.64 16.95
CA THR A 18 -7.45 -3.61 18.02
C THR A 18 -8.42 -4.79 18.00
N ALA A 19 -9.66 -4.57 17.54
CA ALA A 19 -10.67 -5.62 17.36
C ALA A 19 -10.37 -6.59 16.19
N TYR A 20 -9.36 -6.31 15.37
CA TYR A 20 -9.04 -7.01 14.12
C TYR A 20 -7.55 -7.40 14.05
N SER A 21 -7.07 -8.18 15.02
CA SER A 21 -5.64 -8.45 15.26
C SER A 21 -5.03 -9.65 14.50
N SER A 22 -5.75 -10.29 13.58
CA SER A 22 -5.39 -11.59 12.98
C SER A 22 -4.49 -11.52 11.71
N GLY A 23 -3.74 -10.44 11.53
CA GLY A 23 -2.87 -10.20 10.37
C GLY A 23 -1.41 -10.66 10.55
N PRO A 24 -0.59 -10.60 9.47
CA PRO A 24 0.86 -10.77 9.60
C PRO A 24 1.47 -9.62 10.40
N PRO A 25 2.70 -9.80 10.93
CA PRO A 25 3.41 -8.72 11.59
C PRO A 25 3.65 -7.58 10.59
N THR A 26 3.59 -6.34 11.07
CA THR A 26 3.83 -5.16 10.25
C THR A 26 5.32 -5.03 9.88
N LEU A 27 5.63 -4.25 8.83
CA LEU A 27 7.01 -3.99 8.44
C LEU A 27 7.82 -3.38 9.58
N GLY A 28 7.25 -2.43 10.32
CA GLY A 28 7.90 -1.84 11.50
C GLY A 28 8.18 -2.85 12.61
N GLN A 29 7.29 -3.82 12.84
CA GLN A 29 7.52 -4.91 13.80
C GLN A 29 8.62 -5.87 13.32
N ILE A 30 8.62 -6.23 12.04
CA ILE A 30 9.67 -7.06 11.43
C ILE A 30 11.04 -6.40 11.58
N VAL A 31 11.16 -5.12 11.21
CA VAL A 31 12.42 -4.38 11.30
C VAL A 31 12.86 -4.23 12.76
N SER A 32 11.94 -3.88 13.67
CA SER A 32 12.24 -3.78 15.12
C SER A 32 12.76 -5.13 15.67
N PHE A 33 12.17 -6.24 15.23
CA PHE A 33 12.61 -7.57 15.60
C PHE A 33 14.01 -7.89 15.04
N LEU A 34 14.28 -7.55 13.77
CA LEU A 34 15.60 -7.73 13.18
C LEU A 34 16.69 -6.93 13.91
N HIS A 35 16.41 -5.67 14.26
CA HIS A 35 17.34 -4.84 15.07
C HIS A 35 17.62 -5.47 16.44
N MET A 36 16.61 -6.04 17.08
CA MET A 36 16.77 -6.76 18.36
C MET A 36 17.62 -8.02 18.21
N VAL A 37 17.39 -8.81 17.16
CA VAL A 37 18.17 -10.02 16.87
C VAL A 37 19.63 -9.67 16.62
N ASP A 38 19.90 -8.66 15.80
CA ASP A 38 21.26 -8.20 15.51
C ASP A 38 21.98 -7.74 16.78
N SER A 39 21.33 -6.88 17.58
CA SER A 39 21.88 -6.38 18.84
C SER A 39 22.19 -7.50 19.84
N SER A 40 21.37 -8.56 19.85
CA SER A 40 21.57 -9.71 20.74
C SER A 40 22.66 -10.66 20.24
N ALA A 41 22.73 -10.86 18.92
CA ALA A 41 23.70 -11.74 18.27
C ALA A 41 25.15 -11.20 18.34
N GLU A 42 25.32 -9.89 18.47
CA GLU A 42 26.63 -9.27 18.75
C GLU A 42 27.20 -9.68 20.12
N GLN A 43 26.33 -10.01 21.09
CA GLN A 43 26.73 -10.26 22.47
C GLN A 43 26.89 -11.76 22.78
N ALA A 44 26.07 -12.61 22.17
CA ALA A 44 26.05 -14.04 22.46
C ALA A 44 25.39 -14.85 21.34
N ARG A 45 25.51 -16.17 21.45
CA ARG A 45 24.67 -17.09 20.68
C ARG A 45 23.22 -16.94 21.14
N VAL A 46 22.34 -16.49 20.24
CA VAL A 46 20.92 -16.28 20.51
C VAL A 46 20.16 -17.57 20.22
N THR A 47 19.10 -17.86 20.98
CA THR A 47 18.09 -18.85 20.59
C THR A 47 16.73 -18.15 20.60
N LEU A 48 16.01 -18.19 19.48
CA LEU A 48 14.75 -17.47 19.32
C LEU A 48 13.56 -18.40 19.57
N HIS A 49 12.70 -18.05 20.52
CA HIS A 49 11.43 -18.72 20.77
C HIS A 49 10.29 -17.76 20.45
N LEU A 50 9.59 -17.98 19.32
CA LEU A 50 8.83 -16.91 18.66
C LEU A 50 7.32 -16.94 18.91
N SER A 51 6.69 -18.10 19.15
CA SER A 51 5.23 -18.11 19.31
C SER A 51 4.65 -19.37 19.94
N SER A 52 3.48 -19.18 20.57
CA SER A 52 2.51 -20.24 20.88
C SER A 52 1.80 -20.74 19.62
N GLU A 53 1.05 -21.84 19.74
CA GLU A 53 0.33 -22.46 18.62
C GLU A 53 -0.57 -21.47 17.85
N GLY A 54 -1.32 -20.61 18.54
CA GLY A 54 -2.21 -19.62 17.93
C GLY A 54 -1.49 -18.49 17.18
N ARG A 55 -0.17 -18.36 17.31
CA ARG A 55 0.64 -17.31 16.67
C ARG A 55 1.77 -17.86 15.82
N ARG A 56 1.68 -19.14 15.46
CA ARG A 56 2.69 -19.87 14.70
C ARG A 56 3.01 -19.19 13.37
N ASN A 57 2.00 -18.72 12.64
CA ASN A 57 2.16 -17.95 11.39
C ASN A 57 3.01 -16.67 11.57
N THR A 58 2.74 -15.88 12.63
CA THR A 58 3.46 -14.64 12.92
C THR A 58 4.92 -14.93 13.24
N GLY A 59 5.16 -15.91 14.12
CA GLY A 59 6.53 -16.36 14.44
C GLY A 59 7.28 -16.87 13.20
N ALA A 60 6.59 -17.59 12.31
CA ALA A 60 7.18 -18.06 11.06
C ALA A 60 7.55 -16.91 10.11
N VAL A 61 6.76 -15.84 10.02
CA VAL A 61 7.12 -14.63 9.26
C VAL A 61 8.36 -13.96 9.86
N LEU A 62 8.44 -13.80 11.19
CA LEU A 62 9.59 -13.18 11.86
C LEU A 62 10.88 -14.02 11.66
N ALA A 63 10.80 -15.35 11.84
CA ALA A 63 11.92 -16.24 11.55
C ALA A 63 12.35 -16.18 10.08
N GLY A 64 11.38 -16.22 9.17
CA GLY A 64 11.65 -16.15 7.74
C GLY A 64 12.23 -14.80 7.33
N ALA A 65 11.84 -13.70 7.96
CA ALA A 65 12.41 -12.38 7.71
C ALA A 65 13.91 -12.33 8.05
N VAL A 66 14.35 -12.99 9.12
CA VAL A 66 15.80 -13.15 9.42
C VAL A 66 16.50 -13.90 8.29
N LEU A 67 15.92 -15.01 7.83
CA LEU A 67 16.52 -15.82 6.76
C LEU A 67 16.58 -15.07 5.42
N VAL A 68 15.53 -14.34 5.07
CA VAL A 68 15.43 -13.61 3.80
C VAL A 68 16.25 -12.32 3.84
N LEU A 69 16.04 -11.45 4.83
CA LEU A 69 16.65 -10.11 4.85
C LEU A 69 18.08 -10.13 5.40
N ALA A 70 18.34 -10.81 6.51
CA ALA A 70 19.66 -10.81 7.14
C ALA A 70 20.60 -11.88 6.58
N ARG A 71 20.08 -13.03 6.15
CA ARG A 71 20.88 -14.16 5.61
C ARG A 71 20.81 -14.33 4.09
N GLY A 72 20.06 -13.49 3.39
CA GLY A 72 20.03 -13.49 1.92
C GLY A 72 19.38 -14.72 1.28
N LYS A 73 18.64 -15.56 2.02
CA LYS A 73 17.96 -16.73 1.45
C LYS A 73 16.80 -16.31 0.56
N SER A 74 16.40 -17.17 -0.38
CA SER A 74 15.13 -17.00 -1.08
C SER A 74 13.95 -17.31 -0.15
N ALA A 75 12.76 -16.81 -0.48
CA ALA A 75 11.56 -17.05 0.29
C ALA A 75 11.22 -18.55 0.37
N GLU A 76 11.38 -19.28 -0.74
CA GLU A 76 11.14 -20.73 -0.78
C GLU A 76 12.15 -21.50 0.08
N ALA A 77 13.43 -21.13 0.05
CA ALA A 77 14.46 -21.77 0.86
C ALA A 77 14.27 -21.49 2.35
N ALA A 78 13.91 -20.24 2.71
CA ALA A 78 13.55 -19.87 4.07
C ALA A 78 12.32 -20.64 4.55
N TRP A 79 11.27 -20.71 3.74
CA TRP A 79 10.05 -21.45 4.04
C TRP A 79 10.29 -22.95 4.20
N ALA A 80 11.06 -23.55 3.29
CA ALA A 80 11.43 -24.97 3.37
C ALA A 80 12.19 -25.28 4.67
N GLN A 81 13.10 -24.39 5.09
CA GLN A 81 13.82 -24.54 6.37
C GLN A 81 12.87 -24.46 7.57
N ILE A 82 11.94 -23.51 7.58
CA ILE A 82 10.95 -23.36 8.65
C ILE A 82 10.05 -24.60 8.76
N VAL A 83 9.56 -25.09 7.62
CA VAL A 83 8.68 -26.27 7.57
C VAL A 83 9.44 -27.55 7.93
N CYS A 84 10.68 -27.71 7.49
CA CYS A 84 11.52 -28.87 7.83
C CYS A 84 11.79 -28.95 9.35
N GLY A 85 11.91 -27.79 10.02
CA GLY A 85 12.09 -27.72 11.47
C GLY A 85 10.79 -27.86 12.30
N GLY A 86 9.62 -28.02 11.67
CA GLY A 86 8.32 -28.00 12.36
C GLY A 86 7.26 -28.89 11.72
N GLN A 87 6.00 -28.69 12.09
CA GLN A 87 4.88 -29.36 11.44
C GLN A 87 4.47 -28.61 10.16
N PRO A 88 4.40 -29.27 9.00
CA PRO A 88 3.90 -28.64 7.78
C PRO A 88 2.43 -28.21 7.95
N PRO A 89 1.99 -27.13 7.28
CA PRO A 89 0.59 -26.76 7.29
C PRO A 89 -0.29 -27.82 6.59
N SER A 90 -1.54 -27.91 7.03
CA SER A 90 -2.56 -28.75 6.39
C SER A 90 -2.79 -28.35 4.93
N ALA A 91 -3.19 -29.31 4.09
CA ALA A 91 -3.59 -29.05 2.72
C ALA A 91 -4.93 -28.30 2.62
N ASP A 92 -5.81 -28.46 3.61
CA ASP A 92 -7.08 -27.74 3.69
C ASP A 92 -6.84 -26.30 4.16
N PRO A 93 -7.16 -25.28 3.34
CA PRO A 93 -6.94 -23.89 3.70
C PRO A 93 -7.62 -23.44 4.99
N LYS A 94 -8.66 -24.12 5.46
CA LYS A 94 -9.37 -23.78 6.70
C LYS A 94 -8.59 -24.18 7.96
N THR A 95 -7.77 -25.22 7.85
CA THR A 95 -6.99 -25.79 8.97
C THR A 95 -5.49 -25.53 8.83
N ALA A 96 -5.06 -24.91 7.73
CA ALA A 96 -3.68 -24.56 7.47
C ALA A 96 -3.21 -23.41 8.38
N TRP A 97 -2.27 -23.70 9.28
CA TRP A 97 -1.79 -22.74 10.28
C TRP A 97 -0.97 -21.58 9.68
N ASP A 98 -0.49 -21.70 8.44
CA ASP A 98 0.39 -20.73 7.77
C ASP A 98 -0.38 -19.57 7.13
N ARG A 99 -1.69 -19.52 7.29
CA ARG A 99 -2.54 -18.50 6.67
C ARG A 99 -2.90 -17.38 7.64
N PHE A 100 -3.17 -16.22 7.06
CA PHE A 100 -3.71 -15.08 7.77
C PHE A 100 -5.16 -14.86 7.36
N GLN A 101 -5.97 -14.52 8.34
CA GLN A 101 -7.37 -14.22 8.14
C GLN A 101 -7.52 -12.93 7.32
N ARG A 102 -8.62 -12.86 6.56
CA ARG A 102 -8.98 -11.65 5.84
C ARG A 102 -9.19 -10.47 6.79
N PRO A 103 -8.95 -9.23 6.33
CA PRO A 103 -9.05 -8.06 7.19
C PRO A 103 -10.49 -7.81 7.60
N PHE A 104 -10.70 -7.24 8.79
CA PHE A 104 -12.02 -6.87 9.34
C PHE A 104 -12.97 -8.05 9.64
N GLU A 105 -12.52 -9.28 9.46
CA GLU A 105 -13.25 -10.47 9.89
C GLU A 105 -12.98 -10.73 11.39
N LYS A 106 -13.97 -11.24 12.12
CA LYS A 106 -13.82 -11.58 13.56
C LYS A 106 -12.90 -12.77 13.73
N GLU A 107 -12.05 -12.79 14.75
CA GLU A 107 -11.15 -13.92 15.02
C GLU A 107 -11.89 -15.27 14.97
N GLY A 108 -11.28 -16.25 14.29
CA GLY A 108 -11.86 -17.59 14.11
C GLY A 108 -12.67 -17.79 12.83
N VAL A 109 -12.75 -16.80 11.92
CA VAL A 109 -13.30 -17.06 10.57
C VAL A 109 -12.28 -17.84 9.75
N ASP A 110 -12.74 -18.95 9.17
CA ASP A 110 -11.97 -19.83 8.29
C ASP A 110 -11.22 -19.07 7.18
N THR A 111 -9.95 -19.42 6.99
CA THR A 111 -9.14 -18.99 5.85
C THR A 111 -9.50 -19.76 4.58
N THR A 112 -9.14 -19.19 3.42
CA THR A 112 -9.46 -19.72 2.10
C THR A 112 -8.20 -19.93 1.26
N ALA A 113 -8.33 -20.54 0.07
CA ALA A 113 -7.22 -20.74 -0.85
C ALA A 113 -6.58 -19.42 -1.35
N SER A 114 -7.35 -18.32 -1.37
CA SER A 114 -6.86 -16.99 -1.73
C SER A 114 -6.25 -16.22 -0.56
N SER A 115 -6.47 -16.69 0.68
CA SER A 115 -5.96 -16.02 1.87
C SER A 115 -4.44 -15.97 1.85
N LEU A 116 -3.91 -14.86 2.39
CA LEU A 116 -2.48 -14.62 2.51
C LEU A 116 -1.80 -15.73 3.31
N THR A 117 -0.62 -16.16 2.86
CA THR A 117 0.21 -17.15 3.57
C THR A 117 1.50 -16.53 4.13
N VAL A 118 2.19 -17.27 5.02
CA VAL A 118 3.56 -16.95 5.43
C VAL A 118 4.49 -16.86 4.21
N LEU A 119 4.43 -17.82 3.29
CA LEU A 119 5.26 -17.81 2.07
C LEU A 119 5.01 -16.56 1.22
N ASP A 120 3.76 -16.12 1.08
CA ASP A 120 3.42 -14.89 0.34
C ASP A 120 4.10 -13.67 1.00
N CYS A 121 4.16 -13.60 2.33
CA CYS A 121 4.87 -12.55 3.08
C CYS A 121 6.38 -12.60 2.84
N LEU A 122 6.99 -13.79 2.91
CA LEU A 122 8.43 -13.96 2.67
C LEU A 122 8.82 -13.62 1.23
N ALA A 123 7.99 -14.01 0.25
CA ALA A 123 8.18 -13.67 -1.16
C ALA A 123 8.07 -12.15 -1.39
N GLY A 124 7.19 -11.47 -0.64
CA GLY A 124 7.12 -10.00 -0.63
C GLY A 124 8.39 -9.34 -0.10
N LEU A 125 8.94 -9.83 1.03
CA LEU A 125 10.21 -9.34 1.58
C LEU A 125 11.38 -9.60 0.63
N GLU A 126 11.44 -10.78 0.01
CA GLU A 126 12.45 -11.09 -0.99
C GLU A 126 12.34 -10.15 -2.20
N ALA A 127 11.14 -9.92 -2.72
CA ALA A 127 10.93 -9.00 -3.84
C ALA A 127 11.39 -7.58 -3.48
N ALA A 128 11.04 -7.09 -2.29
CA ALA A 128 11.46 -5.77 -1.81
C ALA A 128 12.98 -5.67 -1.68
N ARG A 129 13.65 -6.69 -1.13
CA ARG A 129 15.12 -6.76 -1.07
C ARG A 129 15.75 -6.74 -2.47
N ASN A 130 15.26 -7.60 -3.37
CA ASN A 130 15.81 -7.74 -4.72
C ASN A 130 15.61 -6.49 -5.59
N LEU A 131 14.53 -5.74 -5.33
CA LEU A 131 14.25 -4.45 -5.99
C LEU A 131 14.89 -3.26 -5.27
N ASN A 132 15.69 -3.50 -4.23
CA ASN A 132 16.31 -2.50 -3.38
C ASN A 132 15.31 -1.55 -2.66
N TRP A 133 14.02 -1.92 -2.65
CA TRP A 133 12.98 -1.20 -1.94
C TRP A 133 13.20 -1.19 -0.44
N MET A 134 14.11 -2.01 0.09
CA MET A 134 14.62 -1.97 1.45
C MET A 134 16.13 -2.12 1.42
N ALA A 135 16.84 -1.08 0.95
CA ALA A 135 18.27 -1.15 0.68
C ALA A 135 19.08 -1.78 1.82
N GLU A 136 18.80 -1.38 3.07
CA GLU A 136 19.20 -2.12 4.26
C GLU A 136 18.10 -2.02 5.31
N TYR A 137 17.65 -3.15 5.87
CA TYR A 137 16.70 -3.11 6.98
C TYR A 137 17.31 -2.42 8.22
N LYS A 138 18.64 -2.36 8.33
CA LYS A 138 19.38 -1.73 9.44
C LYS A 138 19.18 -0.22 9.51
N THR A 139 19.06 0.44 8.36
CA THR A 139 18.89 1.89 8.25
C THR A 139 17.42 2.31 8.16
N PHE A 140 16.49 1.35 8.15
CA PHE A 140 15.07 1.64 8.10
C PHE A 140 14.61 2.36 9.38
N ASP A 141 14.14 3.60 9.23
CA ASP A 141 13.61 4.40 10.33
C ASP A 141 12.18 3.98 10.69
N VAL A 142 12.09 3.08 11.67
CA VAL A 142 10.82 2.57 12.19
C VAL A 142 10.00 3.70 12.85
N ALA A 143 10.64 4.68 13.49
CA ALA A 143 9.93 5.75 14.20
C ALA A 143 9.23 6.68 13.21
N SER A 144 9.95 7.13 12.17
CA SER A 144 9.35 7.92 11.09
C SER A 144 8.27 7.14 10.33
N TRP A 145 8.49 5.85 10.05
CA TRP A 145 7.49 5.01 9.40
C TRP A 145 6.19 4.89 10.22
N ARG A 146 6.30 4.73 11.55
CA ARG A 146 5.15 4.73 12.46
C ARG A 146 4.46 6.09 12.51
N LEU A 147 5.23 7.17 12.61
CA LEU A 147 4.67 8.53 12.70
C LEU A 147 3.90 8.90 11.44
N LEU A 148 4.37 8.50 10.25
CA LEU A 148 3.67 8.72 8.99
C LEU A 148 2.27 8.09 9.00
N ARG A 149 2.19 6.85 9.48
CA ARG A 149 0.94 6.09 9.60
C ARG A 149 0.00 6.69 10.62
N GLN A 150 0.49 7.07 11.79
CA GLN A 150 -0.32 7.69 12.84
C GLN A 150 -0.84 9.07 12.43
N LYS A 151 0.03 9.90 11.85
CA LYS A 151 -0.28 11.30 11.54
C LYS A 151 -1.10 11.45 10.26
N PHE A 152 -0.74 10.74 9.20
CA PHE A 152 -1.30 10.96 7.87
C PHE A 152 -2.11 9.76 7.34
N ASP A 153 -2.31 8.72 8.15
CA ASP A 153 -2.90 7.45 7.71
C ASP A 153 -2.27 6.98 6.40
N ALA A 154 -0.95 7.02 6.31
CA ALA A 154 -0.21 6.83 5.07
C ALA A 154 1.00 5.91 5.27
N THR A 155 1.42 5.25 4.20
CA THR A 155 2.62 4.41 4.16
C THR A 155 3.11 4.24 2.73
N TRP A 156 4.42 4.19 2.55
CA TRP A 156 5.03 3.91 1.26
C TRP A 156 4.88 2.42 0.94
N ILE A 157 4.20 2.12 -0.17
CA ILE A 157 4.13 0.74 -0.69
C ILE A 157 5.27 0.51 -1.68
N ILE A 158 5.57 1.51 -2.50
CA ILE A 158 6.73 1.52 -3.39
C ILE A 158 7.51 2.79 -3.05
N PRO A 159 8.74 2.69 -2.52
CA PRO A 159 9.50 3.86 -2.08
C PRO A 159 9.61 4.91 -3.17
N ASN A 160 9.40 6.18 -2.81
CA ASN A 160 9.46 7.37 -3.68
C ASN A 160 8.49 7.41 -4.87
N GLU A 161 7.78 6.31 -5.18
CA GLU A 161 6.84 6.26 -6.29
C GLU A 161 5.38 6.21 -5.85
N ILE A 162 5.02 5.34 -4.91
CA ILE A 162 3.62 5.11 -4.53
C ILE A 162 3.44 5.19 -3.01
N LEU A 163 2.81 6.29 -2.57
CA LEU A 163 2.32 6.49 -1.21
C LEU A 163 0.85 6.06 -1.14
N ALA A 164 0.53 5.02 -0.36
CA ALA A 164 -0.86 4.67 -0.06
C ALA A 164 -1.32 5.46 1.16
N MET A 165 -2.51 6.06 1.10
CA MET A 165 -3.06 6.83 2.23
C MET A 165 -4.57 6.69 2.36
N GLY A 166 -5.08 6.93 3.57
CA GLY A 166 -6.49 7.17 3.83
C GLY A 166 -7.00 8.45 3.16
N HIS A 167 -8.32 8.64 3.16
CA HIS A 167 -8.92 9.81 2.56
C HIS A 167 -8.48 11.08 3.31
N PRO A 168 -7.88 12.08 2.63
CA PRO A 168 -7.24 13.21 3.32
C PRO A 168 -8.20 13.98 4.22
N TRP A 169 -9.45 14.16 3.79
CA TRP A 169 -10.48 14.82 4.60
C TRP A 169 -10.77 14.08 5.91
N THR A 170 -11.02 12.77 5.87
CA THR A 170 -11.38 12.00 7.08
C THR A 170 -10.20 11.91 8.03
N THR A 171 -8.99 11.73 7.49
CA THR A 171 -7.77 11.71 8.30
C THR A 171 -7.53 13.04 9.00
N ALA A 172 -7.82 14.16 8.33
CA ALA A 172 -7.69 15.50 8.91
C ALA A 172 -8.66 15.78 10.07
N GLN A 173 -9.72 14.97 10.21
CA GLN A 173 -10.63 15.06 11.37
C GLN A 173 -10.09 14.37 12.62
N ASN A 174 -8.89 13.77 12.57
CA ASN A 174 -8.30 13.11 13.73
C ASN A 174 -7.92 14.15 14.80
N PRO A 175 -8.54 14.13 16.00
CA PRO A 175 -8.26 15.10 17.06
C PRO A 175 -6.83 15.01 17.60
N ARG A 176 -6.14 13.88 17.41
CA ARG A 176 -4.74 13.71 17.81
C ARG A 176 -3.79 14.53 16.93
N PHE A 177 -4.18 14.85 15.70
CA PHE A 177 -3.39 15.58 14.73
C PHE A 177 -4.27 16.66 14.07
N PRO A 178 -4.59 17.76 14.76
CA PRO A 178 -5.41 18.81 14.20
C PRO A 178 -4.66 19.56 13.09
N GLY A 179 -5.41 20.13 12.15
CA GLY A 179 -4.88 21.04 11.13
C GLY A 179 -4.10 20.39 9.99
N LEU A 180 -4.33 19.10 9.70
CA LEU A 180 -3.64 18.42 8.59
C LEU A 180 -3.99 18.96 7.19
N LEU A 181 -5.07 19.73 7.07
CA LEU A 181 -5.43 20.49 5.87
C LEU A 181 -5.22 22.01 6.03
N ASP A 182 -4.79 22.45 7.21
CA ASP A 182 -4.50 23.85 7.48
C ASP A 182 -3.15 24.19 6.83
N CYS A 183 -3.14 25.21 5.99
CA CYS A 183 -1.91 25.69 5.38
C CYS A 183 -1.21 26.62 6.38
N CYS A 184 0.11 26.50 6.54
CA CYS A 184 0.87 27.63 7.07
C CYS A 184 0.67 28.80 6.10
N GLU A 185 0.22 29.95 6.60
CA GLU A 185 0.26 31.21 5.86
C GLU A 185 1.66 31.35 5.23
N PRO A 186 1.78 31.60 3.91
CA PRO A 186 3.08 31.85 3.32
C PRO A 186 3.69 33.03 4.07
N SER A 187 4.82 32.77 4.73
CA SER A 187 5.55 33.75 5.54
C SER A 187 5.56 35.11 4.84
N GLN A 188 4.84 36.07 5.41
CA GLN A 188 4.83 37.44 4.91
C GLN A 188 6.28 37.90 4.83
N LYS A 189 6.74 38.26 3.62
CA LYS A 189 8.02 38.95 3.44
C LYS A 189 8.09 40.09 4.47
N PRO A 190 9.22 40.32 5.14
CA PRO A 190 9.32 41.41 6.11
C PRO A 190 9.17 42.74 5.36
N SER A 191 7.97 43.31 5.40
CA SER A 191 7.68 44.63 4.86
C SER A 191 8.18 45.66 5.86
N GLY A 192 9.50 45.86 5.87
CA GLY A 192 10.09 47.03 6.49
C GLY A 192 9.66 48.28 5.73
N LYS A 193 8.66 49.01 6.24
CA LYS A 193 8.57 50.47 6.08
C LYS A 193 8.18 51.13 7.41
N PRO A 194 8.71 52.33 7.67
CA PRO A 194 8.85 52.87 9.02
C PRO A 194 7.54 53.45 9.54
N ALA A 195 7.40 53.42 10.86
CA ALA A 195 6.31 54.00 11.62
C ALA A 195 6.03 55.47 11.21
N LEU A 196 4.77 55.76 10.93
CA LEU A 196 4.23 57.12 10.90
C LEU A 196 3.04 57.18 11.84
N MET A 197 3.09 58.20 12.69
CA MET A 197 2.29 58.39 13.89
C MET A 197 0.79 58.55 13.62
N ARG A 198 0.03 58.12 14.64
CA ARG A 198 -1.38 58.37 14.93
C ARG A 198 -1.84 59.79 14.58
N ALA A 199 -3.05 59.88 14.02
CA ALA A 199 -3.98 60.96 14.28
C ALA A 199 -5.37 60.35 14.55
N GLU A 200 -5.91 60.69 15.71
CA GLU A 200 -7.23 60.31 16.19
C GLU A 200 -8.33 61.01 15.36
N SER A 201 -9.52 60.41 15.26
CA SER A 201 -10.70 60.88 16.01
C SER A 201 -12.04 60.44 15.40
N LEU A 202 -12.96 60.20 16.35
CA LEU A 202 -14.39 60.54 16.37
C LEU A 202 -15.43 59.70 15.59
N ASP A 203 -16.33 59.13 16.42
CA ASP A 203 -17.79 59.06 16.27
C ASP A 203 -18.39 58.22 15.13
N SER A 204 -19.53 57.53 15.27
CA SER A 204 -20.49 57.38 16.36
C SER A 204 -21.39 56.18 16.01
N ALA A 205 -22.12 55.71 17.01
CA ALA A 205 -23.12 54.66 16.96
C ALA A 205 -24.17 54.80 15.83
N THR A 206 -24.85 53.71 15.48
CA THR A 206 -26.31 53.52 15.73
C THR A 206 -26.90 52.26 15.06
N LYS A 207 -27.45 51.39 15.91
CA LYS A 207 -28.66 50.53 15.83
C LYS A 207 -28.99 49.78 14.52
N ASN A 208 -29.07 48.45 14.57
CA ASN A 208 -30.23 47.61 14.93
C ASN A 208 -31.48 47.78 14.04
N ARG A 209 -31.88 46.71 13.31
CA ARG A 209 -33.20 46.05 13.45
C ARG A 209 -33.38 44.83 12.54
N ASN A 210 -33.91 43.77 13.16
CA ASN A 210 -34.52 42.56 12.61
C ASN A 210 -35.75 42.84 11.73
N PHE A 211 -36.13 41.91 10.86
CA PHE A 211 -37.51 41.39 10.57
C PHE A 211 -37.39 40.37 9.41
N LEU A 212 -37.42 39.04 9.66
CA LEU A 212 -38.57 38.12 9.73
C LEU A 212 -39.44 37.97 8.45
N ASP A 213 -39.46 36.71 8.00
CA ASP A 213 -40.56 35.90 7.44
C ASP A 213 -40.84 35.74 5.91
N LEU A 214 -40.85 34.44 5.56
CA LEU A 214 -41.40 33.64 4.44
C LEU A 214 -42.92 33.91 4.18
N PRO A 215 -43.65 33.33 3.17
CA PRO A 215 -43.48 31.97 2.60
C PRO A 215 -43.99 31.63 1.16
N SER A 216 -43.72 30.37 0.76
CA SER A 216 -44.61 29.38 0.09
C SER A 216 -44.88 29.32 -1.44
N GLY A 217 -44.84 28.06 -1.94
CA GLY A 217 -45.61 27.50 -3.08
C GLY A 217 -44.91 27.56 -4.45
N THR A 218 -44.88 26.58 -5.35
CA THR A 218 -45.66 25.34 -5.57
C THR A 218 -44.95 24.50 -6.67
N THR A 219 -44.98 23.17 -6.57
CA THR A 219 -44.77 22.19 -7.69
C THR A 219 -46.15 21.73 -8.22
N PRO A 220 -46.35 20.82 -9.22
CA PRO A 220 -45.42 20.02 -10.05
C PRO A 220 -45.80 19.89 -11.56
N ARG A 221 -44.98 19.21 -12.39
CA ARG A 221 -45.50 18.41 -13.53
C ARG A 221 -44.51 17.34 -14.04
N ARG A 222 -45.00 16.09 -14.07
CA ARG A 222 -44.47 14.90 -14.74
C ARG A 222 -44.56 15.02 -16.26
N PHE A 223 -43.66 14.37 -16.99
CA PHE A 223 -44.02 13.65 -18.23
C PHE A 223 -43.21 12.35 -18.39
N ARG A 224 -43.90 11.36 -18.99
CA ARG A 224 -43.59 9.93 -19.04
C ARG A 224 -42.64 9.54 -20.19
N SER A 225 -42.01 8.38 -19.94
CA SER A 225 -41.48 7.36 -20.83
C SER A 225 -41.99 7.28 -22.28
N ARG A 226 -41.10 6.87 -23.19
CA ARG A 226 -41.44 5.93 -24.27
C ARG A 226 -40.25 5.04 -24.61
N ALA A 227 -40.48 3.74 -24.52
CA ALA A 227 -39.67 2.67 -25.08
C ALA A 227 -40.20 2.31 -26.47
N SER A 228 -39.34 1.83 -27.37
CA SER A 228 -39.67 0.80 -28.38
C SER A 228 -38.41 0.28 -29.09
N SER A 229 -38.22 -1.04 -29.04
CA SER A 229 -37.76 -1.99 -30.09
C SER A 229 -36.88 -1.45 -31.25
N GLY A 230 -35.82 -2.10 -31.71
CA GLY A 230 -35.49 -3.52 -31.74
C GLY A 230 -35.02 -3.85 -33.17
N ALA A 231 -33.79 -4.32 -33.35
CA ALA A 231 -33.34 -5.01 -34.56
C ALA A 231 -32.01 -5.75 -34.26
N SER A 232 -32.11 -7.07 -34.21
CA SER A 232 -30.99 -8.02 -34.37
C SER A 232 -30.72 -8.16 -35.86
N LEU A 233 -29.45 -8.23 -36.29
CA LEU A 233 -28.98 -9.10 -37.39
C LEU A 233 -27.43 -9.20 -37.35
N ASN A 234 -26.95 -10.34 -37.83
CA ASN A 234 -25.66 -11.00 -37.59
C ASN A 234 -24.43 -10.46 -38.35
N SER A 235 -23.28 -11.00 -37.89
CA SER A 235 -22.11 -11.52 -38.65
C SER A 235 -21.00 -10.58 -39.14
N SER A 236 -19.83 -10.78 -38.51
CA SER A 236 -18.48 -11.01 -39.05
C SER A 236 -17.80 -9.99 -39.98
N GLU A 237 -16.47 -9.88 -39.78
CA GLU A 237 -15.44 -9.13 -40.52
C GLU A 237 -15.22 -7.69 -40.00
N SER A 238 -14.03 -7.21 -39.65
CA SER A 238 -12.67 -7.68 -39.92
C SER A 238 -11.69 -7.20 -38.83
N GLU A 239 -10.76 -8.10 -38.50
CA GLU A 239 -9.52 -7.81 -37.77
C GLU A 239 -8.61 -6.92 -38.64
N ALA A 240 -8.45 -5.66 -38.26
CA ALA A 240 -7.31 -4.84 -38.65
C ALA A 240 -6.58 -4.41 -37.38
N ALA A 241 -5.52 -5.16 -37.08
CA ALA A 241 -4.65 -5.02 -35.93
C ALA A 241 -3.97 -3.64 -35.89
N ASN A 242 -4.40 -2.80 -34.95
CA ASN A 242 -3.69 -1.59 -34.56
C ASN A 242 -2.49 -1.98 -33.67
N ARG A 243 -1.36 -2.35 -34.27
CA ARG A 243 -0.11 -2.66 -33.56
C ARG A 243 0.55 -1.36 -33.09
N LEU A 244 0.26 -0.94 -31.86
CA LEU A 244 1.08 0.01 -31.11
C LEU A 244 2.33 -0.72 -30.58
N ALA A 245 3.50 -0.25 -30.98
CA ALA A 245 4.79 -0.77 -30.56
C ALA A 245 4.93 -0.65 -29.03
N TYR A 246 5.06 -1.79 -28.36
CA TYR A 246 5.38 -1.88 -26.94
C TYR A 246 6.89 -1.63 -26.80
N LEU A 247 7.28 -0.42 -26.36
CA LEU A 247 8.66 -0.17 -25.95
C LEU A 247 8.90 -0.95 -24.64
N ALA A 248 9.96 -1.75 -24.62
CA ALA A 248 10.38 -2.49 -23.44
C ALA A 248 10.71 -1.50 -22.30
N PRO A 249 10.41 -1.82 -21.03
CA PRO A 249 10.91 -1.00 -19.94
C PRO A 249 12.45 -1.07 -19.92
N GLU A 250 13.09 0.08 -19.91
CA GLU A 250 14.51 0.20 -19.60
C GLU A 250 14.76 -0.31 -18.18
N ALA A 251 16.00 -0.76 -17.91
CA ALA A 251 16.41 -1.26 -16.61
C ALA A 251 16.06 -0.24 -15.52
N VAL A 252 15.23 -0.66 -14.57
CA VAL A 252 14.84 0.18 -13.44
C VAL A 252 16.05 0.31 -12.55
N GLU A 253 16.62 1.51 -12.43
CA GLU A 253 17.71 1.74 -11.48
C GLU A 253 17.26 1.41 -10.05
N PRO A 254 18.14 0.78 -9.23
CA PRO A 254 17.82 0.40 -7.87
C PRO A 254 17.60 1.66 -7.01
N GLN A 255 16.33 2.00 -6.77
CA GLN A 255 15.97 3.08 -5.84
C GLN A 255 16.16 2.57 -4.41
N ILE A 256 17.08 3.19 -3.68
CA ILE A 256 17.40 2.87 -2.29
C ILE A 256 16.22 3.29 -1.42
N LEU A 257 15.82 2.45 -0.46
CA LEU A 257 15.10 2.87 0.74
C LEU A 257 16.02 3.69 1.66
N ALA A 258 16.64 4.73 1.12
CA ALA A 258 16.91 5.90 1.91
C ALA A 258 15.55 6.58 1.94
N ALA A 259 14.82 6.43 3.04
CA ALA A 259 13.85 7.45 3.39
C ALA A 259 14.63 8.76 3.37
N GLY A 260 14.66 9.47 2.24
CA GLY A 260 15.38 10.73 2.11
C GLY A 260 14.83 11.67 3.15
N ASP A 261 15.60 11.83 4.23
CA ASP A 261 15.89 12.96 5.12
C ASP A 261 14.78 13.95 5.52
N VAL A 262 13.53 13.64 5.23
CA VAL A 262 12.39 14.42 5.71
C VAL A 262 11.76 13.63 6.85
N ASP A 263 12.14 14.05 8.05
CA ASP A 263 11.49 13.68 9.29
C ASP A 263 10.01 14.10 9.23
N VAL A 264 9.12 13.11 9.34
CA VAL A 264 7.66 13.30 9.33
C VAL A 264 7.23 14.29 10.41
N SER A 265 7.99 14.39 11.51
CA SER A 265 7.74 15.33 12.60
C SER A 265 7.79 16.79 12.13
N GLN A 266 8.58 17.09 11.10
CA GLN A 266 8.77 18.44 10.58
C GLN A 266 7.67 18.88 9.61
N SER A 267 6.84 17.96 9.12
CA SER A 267 5.72 18.31 8.24
C SER A 267 4.45 18.48 9.04
N SER A 268 3.94 19.69 9.12
CA SER A 268 2.74 20.05 9.89
C SER A 268 1.45 19.50 9.27
N ASN A 269 1.33 19.54 7.95
CA ASN A 269 0.12 19.21 7.18
C ASN A 269 0.45 18.33 5.95
N TYR A 270 -0.59 17.89 5.24
CA TYR A 270 -0.45 17.03 4.05
C TYR A 270 0.36 17.68 2.94
N VAL A 271 0.08 18.94 2.63
CA VAL A 271 0.71 19.67 1.53
C VAL A 271 2.22 19.72 1.74
N GLU A 272 2.65 20.10 2.94
CA GLU A 272 4.06 20.18 3.29
C GLU A 272 4.73 18.82 3.19
N TYR A 273 4.11 17.76 3.71
CA TYR A 273 4.66 16.42 3.62
C TYR A 273 4.78 15.93 2.17
N LEU A 274 3.71 16.05 1.38
CA LEU A 274 3.67 15.61 -0.01
C LEU A 274 4.68 16.38 -0.87
N HIS A 275 4.82 17.70 -0.66
CA HIS A 275 5.78 18.52 -1.38
C HIS A 275 7.23 18.15 -1.03
N ARG A 276 7.55 17.99 0.26
CA ARG A 276 8.89 17.59 0.69
C ARG A 276 9.30 16.19 0.22
N LYS A 277 8.33 15.31 -0.04
CA LYS A 277 8.55 13.97 -0.61
C LYS A 277 8.38 13.92 -2.13
N ASP A 278 8.38 15.08 -2.79
CA ASP A 278 8.24 15.26 -4.24
C ASP A 278 7.09 14.46 -4.87
N ILE A 279 5.94 14.43 -4.20
CA ILE A 279 4.71 13.90 -4.76
C ILE A 279 4.06 14.98 -5.63
N GLY A 280 3.74 14.64 -6.88
CA GLY A 280 3.17 15.57 -7.86
C GLY A 280 1.71 15.31 -8.21
N LYS A 281 1.19 14.12 -7.86
CA LYS A 281 -0.14 13.69 -8.26
C LYS A 281 -0.83 12.87 -7.16
N VAL A 282 -2.13 13.06 -7.03
CA VAL A 282 -3.03 12.28 -6.19
C VAL A 282 -4.04 11.51 -7.03
N MET A 283 -4.10 10.19 -6.84
CA MET A 283 -5.04 9.29 -7.51
C MET A 283 -6.15 8.91 -6.56
N ARG A 284 -7.39 9.26 -6.90
CA ARG A 284 -8.58 8.95 -6.10
C ARG A 284 -9.32 7.74 -6.64
N LEU A 285 -9.57 6.76 -5.78
CA LEU A 285 -10.23 5.50 -6.13
C LEU A 285 -11.66 5.38 -5.58
N ASN A 286 -12.07 6.27 -4.66
CA ASN A 286 -13.46 6.40 -4.23
C ASN A 286 -14.25 7.32 -5.14
N HIS A 287 -15.55 7.06 -5.23
CA HIS A 287 -16.48 7.95 -5.89
C HIS A 287 -16.67 9.22 -5.06
N SER A 288 -16.98 10.30 -5.77
CA SER A 288 -17.18 11.61 -5.16
C SER A 288 -18.32 11.68 -4.16
N PHE A 289 -19.36 10.87 -4.35
CA PHE A 289 -20.50 10.80 -3.43
C PHE A 289 -20.17 10.09 -2.10
N GLU A 290 -19.05 9.36 -2.01
CA GLU A 290 -18.67 8.65 -0.78
C GLU A 290 -18.14 9.61 0.30
N CYS A 291 -17.66 10.79 -0.09
CA CYS A 291 -17.27 11.87 0.83
C CYS A 291 -17.54 13.22 0.15
N PRO A 292 -18.67 13.89 0.42
CA PRO A 292 -19.01 15.19 -0.17
C PRO A 292 -17.94 16.27 0.05
N GLU A 293 -17.28 16.26 1.21
CA GLU A 293 -16.26 17.22 1.64
C GLU A 293 -14.90 17.00 0.97
N GLN A 294 -14.77 15.98 0.12
CA GLN A 294 -13.52 15.74 -0.62
C GLN A 294 -13.08 16.95 -1.46
N CYS A 295 -14.03 17.81 -1.86
CA CYS A 295 -13.75 19.01 -2.65
C CYS A 295 -12.84 19.98 -1.89
N GLU A 296 -12.91 20.01 -0.55
CA GLU A 296 -12.07 20.85 0.29
C GLU A 296 -10.61 20.40 0.23
N SER A 297 -10.34 19.11 0.48
CA SER A 297 -9.00 18.54 0.37
C SER A 297 -8.42 18.63 -1.06
N THR A 298 -9.27 18.46 -2.08
CA THR A 298 -8.87 18.56 -3.48
C THR A 298 -8.48 20.00 -3.85
N ALA A 299 -9.27 20.99 -3.42
CA ALA A 299 -8.99 22.40 -3.68
C ALA A 299 -7.67 22.82 -3.02
N LYS A 300 -7.45 22.41 -1.76
CA LYS A 300 -6.20 22.67 -1.04
C LYS A 300 -5.00 22.10 -1.76
N PHE A 301 -5.03 20.83 -2.13
CA PHE A 301 -3.88 20.24 -2.81
C PHE A 301 -3.60 20.87 -4.19
N ARG A 302 -4.65 21.26 -4.94
CA ARG A 302 -4.49 21.98 -6.22
C ARG A 302 -3.84 23.36 -6.05
N GLU A 303 -4.13 24.08 -4.97
CA GLU A 303 -3.50 25.36 -4.65
C GLU A 303 -1.96 25.25 -4.56
N PHE A 304 -1.46 24.09 -4.12
CA PHE A 304 -0.03 23.80 -4.00
C PHE A 304 0.54 22.98 -5.17
N GLY A 305 -0.14 22.99 -6.32
CA GLY A 305 0.36 22.40 -7.55
C GLY A 305 0.26 20.88 -7.65
N LEU A 306 -0.44 20.21 -6.73
CA LEU A 306 -0.75 18.79 -6.87
C LEU A 306 -1.86 18.59 -7.90
N THR A 307 -1.62 17.67 -8.83
CA THR A 307 -2.64 17.25 -9.80
C THR A 307 -3.50 16.12 -9.24
N TYR A 308 -4.74 16.01 -9.73
CA TYR A 308 -5.67 14.95 -9.33
C TYR A 308 -6.17 14.18 -10.53
N GLU A 309 -6.32 12.87 -10.36
CA GLU A 309 -6.93 12.00 -11.34
C GLU A 309 -7.84 10.96 -10.66
N GLU A 310 -8.98 10.68 -11.29
CA GLU A 310 -10.04 9.87 -10.69
C GLU A 310 -10.14 8.51 -11.36
N PHE A 311 -10.10 7.46 -10.55
CA PHE A 311 -10.25 6.07 -10.96
C PHE A 311 -11.27 5.36 -10.07
N GLY A 312 -12.43 6.00 -9.86
CA GLY A 312 -13.47 5.54 -8.95
C GLY A 312 -14.06 4.18 -9.31
N PHE A 313 -14.14 3.27 -8.33
CA PHE A 313 -14.92 2.04 -8.40
C PHE A 313 -15.49 1.66 -7.03
N ASN A 314 -16.51 0.78 -7.05
CA ASN A 314 -17.28 0.40 -5.87
C ASN A 314 -16.40 -0.16 -4.75
N ASP A 315 -16.75 0.20 -3.51
CA ASP A 315 -16.04 -0.29 -2.33
C ASP A 315 -16.16 -1.81 -2.16
N GLY A 316 -15.09 -2.44 -1.69
CA GLY A 316 -14.98 -3.90 -1.58
C GLY A 316 -14.86 -4.68 -2.91
N ASP A 317 -15.02 -4.02 -4.06
CA ASP A 317 -14.93 -4.66 -5.38
C ASP A 317 -13.50 -4.60 -5.97
N VAL A 318 -13.36 -5.02 -7.23
CA VAL A 318 -12.14 -5.00 -8.04
C VAL A 318 -12.34 -4.14 -9.29
N PRO A 319 -11.28 -3.51 -9.82
CA PRO A 319 -11.41 -2.63 -10.98
C PRO A 319 -11.70 -3.41 -12.26
N SER A 320 -12.32 -2.74 -13.23
CA SER A 320 -12.34 -3.27 -14.60
C SER A 320 -10.92 -3.32 -15.18
N LYS A 321 -10.67 -4.23 -16.13
CA LYS A 321 -9.37 -4.32 -16.81
C LYS A 321 -8.94 -2.98 -17.42
N GLN A 322 -9.88 -2.23 -17.99
CA GLN A 322 -9.57 -0.94 -18.60
C GLN A 322 -9.22 0.12 -17.55
N LEU A 323 -9.96 0.16 -16.43
CA LEU A 323 -9.69 1.11 -15.35
C LEU A 323 -8.31 0.87 -14.74
N ALA A 324 -7.97 -0.41 -14.48
CA ALA A 324 -6.65 -0.78 -13.96
C ALA A 324 -5.52 -0.39 -14.94
N ARG A 325 -5.68 -0.63 -16.24
CA ARG A 325 -4.69 -0.20 -17.25
C ARG A 325 -4.51 1.32 -17.28
N ASN A 326 -5.60 2.07 -17.28
CA ASN A 326 -5.53 3.54 -17.29
C ASN A 326 -4.80 4.06 -16.05
N PHE A 327 -5.11 3.50 -14.87
CA PHE A 327 -4.42 3.85 -13.63
C PHE A 327 -2.92 3.56 -13.70
N VAL A 328 -2.54 2.36 -14.15
CA VAL A 328 -1.13 1.99 -14.32
C VAL A 328 -0.41 2.96 -15.26
N THR A 329 -1.02 3.28 -16.41
CA THR A 329 -0.47 4.26 -17.36
C THR A 329 -0.29 5.63 -16.71
N ALA A 330 -1.27 6.10 -15.93
CA ALA A 330 -1.21 7.39 -15.26
C ALA A 330 -0.12 7.44 -14.17
N CYS A 331 0.04 6.37 -13.38
CA CYS A 331 1.12 6.24 -12.41
C CYS A 331 2.49 6.24 -13.09
N ARG A 332 2.66 5.43 -14.14
CA ARG A 332 3.91 5.39 -14.93
C ARG A 332 4.24 6.75 -15.51
N LYS A 333 3.26 7.42 -16.11
CA LYS A 333 3.43 8.78 -16.64
C LYS A 333 3.93 9.75 -15.57
N ALA A 334 3.32 9.74 -14.39
CA ALA A 334 3.75 10.61 -13.29
C ALA A 334 5.19 10.31 -12.86
N VAL A 335 5.52 9.05 -12.61
CA VAL A 335 6.84 8.66 -12.12
C VAL A 335 7.94 8.83 -13.19
N GLU A 336 7.71 8.34 -14.41
CA GLU A 336 8.72 8.27 -15.48
C GLU A 336 8.92 9.63 -16.19
N GLU A 337 7.86 10.40 -16.43
CA GLU A 337 7.99 11.68 -17.14
C GLU A 337 8.29 12.86 -16.22
N SER A 338 7.72 12.87 -15.00
CA SER A 338 7.88 14.00 -14.08
C SER A 338 8.91 13.78 -12.96
N GLY A 339 9.37 12.53 -12.76
CA GLY A 339 10.25 12.15 -11.65
C GLY A 339 9.57 12.19 -10.28
N LYS A 340 8.25 12.46 -10.24
CA LYS A 340 7.50 12.68 -9.01
C LYS A 340 6.71 11.46 -8.56
N GLY A 341 6.62 11.29 -7.25
CA GLY A 341 5.77 10.28 -6.62
C GLY A 341 4.27 10.54 -6.80
N VAL A 342 3.49 9.52 -6.49
CA VAL A 342 2.03 9.50 -6.57
C VAL A 342 1.44 9.07 -5.23
N ALA A 343 0.52 9.87 -4.70
CA ALA A 343 -0.32 9.46 -3.57
C ALA A 343 -1.60 8.79 -4.08
N VAL A 344 -1.98 7.66 -3.50
CA VAL A 344 -3.16 6.87 -3.91
C VAL A 344 -4.06 6.64 -2.72
N HIS A 345 -5.34 6.99 -2.85
CA HIS A 345 -6.31 6.81 -1.78
C HIS A 345 -7.68 6.31 -2.26
N CYS A 346 -8.40 5.65 -1.37
CA CYS A 346 -9.85 5.47 -1.45
C CYS A 346 -10.46 6.14 -0.22
N MET A 347 -11.37 5.47 0.50
CA MET A 347 -11.81 5.90 1.83
C MET A 347 -10.76 5.57 2.90
N ALA A 348 -10.51 4.29 3.17
CA ALA A 348 -9.50 3.88 4.16
C ALA A 348 -8.08 3.72 3.56
N GLY A 349 -7.93 3.78 2.24
CA GLY A 349 -6.64 3.52 1.59
C GLY A 349 -6.17 2.05 1.65
N LEU A 350 -7.08 1.08 1.81
CA LEU A 350 -6.77 -0.32 2.06
C LEU A 350 -7.12 -1.27 0.89
N GLY A 351 -8.40 -1.54 0.66
CA GLY A 351 -8.85 -2.54 -0.33
C GLY A 351 -8.62 -2.10 -1.77
N ARG A 352 -9.33 -1.05 -2.21
CA ARG A 352 -9.23 -0.50 -3.58
C ARG A 352 -7.80 -0.06 -3.90
N THR A 353 -7.17 0.64 -2.96
CA THR A 353 -5.77 1.09 -3.06
C THR A 353 -4.82 -0.09 -3.22
N GLY A 354 -4.88 -1.09 -2.32
CA GLY A 354 -4.00 -2.26 -2.42
C GLY A 354 -4.13 -3.00 -3.75
N VAL A 355 -5.35 -3.15 -4.26
CA VAL A 355 -5.59 -3.81 -5.56
C VAL A 355 -5.02 -3.02 -6.74
N MET A 356 -5.24 -1.71 -6.79
CA MET A 356 -4.75 -0.86 -7.88
C MET A 356 -3.23 -0.73 -7.87
N VAL A 357 -2.63 -0.55 -6.67
CA VAL A 357 -1.16 -0.53 -6.51
C VAL A 357 -0.55 -1.89 -6.86
N GLY A 358 -1.24 -2.99 -6.58
CA GLY A 358 -0.81 -4.32 -7.01
C GLY A 358 -0.77 -4.49 -8.53
N ALA A 359 -1.73 -3.92 -9.26
CA ALA A 359 -1.70 -3.90 -10.72
C ALA A 359 -0.50 -3.09 -11.24
N TYR A 360 -0.16 -1.97 -10.60
CA TYR A 360 1.04 -1.20 -10.91
C TYR A 360 2.32 -1.98 -10.61
N ALA A 361 2.46 -2.57 -9.42
CA ALA A 361 3.63 -3.36 -9.05
C ALA A 361 3.87 -4.56 -9.98
N ALA A 362 2.81 -5.28 -10.35
CA ALA A 362 2.92 -6.43 -11.25
C ALA A 362 3.37 -6.03 -12.67
N THR A 363 2.97 -4.85 -13.14
CA THR A 363 3.31 -4.38 -14.50
C THR A 363 4.65 -3.68 -14.57
N ARG A 364 4.99 -2.88 -13.54
CA ARG A 364 6.20 -2.07 -13.51
C ARG A 364 7.43 -2.80 -12.94
N TYR A 365 7.21 -3.71 -12.00
CA TYR A 365 8.29 -4.40 -11.27
C TYR A 365 8.29 -5.91 -11.45
N SER A 366 7.36 -6.45 -12.24
CA SER A 366 7.19 -7.88 -12.45
C SER A 366 6.99 -8.70 -11.15
N ILE A 367 6.53 -8.05 -10.08
CA ILE A 367 6.20 -8.74 -8.84
C ILE A 367 4.90 -9.50 -9.04
N ASN A 368 4.91 -10.81 -8.81
CA ASN A 368 3.68 -11.58 -8.91
C ASN A 368 2.68 -11.16 -7.81
N GLY A 369 1.39 -11.34 -8.08
CA GLY A 369 0.35 -10.89 -7.17
C GLY A 369 0.38 -11.48 -5.76
N LYS A 370 0.95 -12.69 -5.57
CA LYS A 370 1.07 -13.31 -4.25
C LYS A 370 2.14 -12.62 -3.39
N ALA A 371 3.33 -12.41 -3.97
CA ALA A 371 4.41 -11.69 -3.31
C ALA A 371 4.00 -10.25 -3.00
N PHE A 372 3.32 -9.57 -3.94
CA PHE A 372 2.79 -8.23 -3.69
C PHE A 372 1.73 -8.23 -2.58
N HIS A 373 0.85 -9.22 -2.51
CA HIS A 373 -0.15 -9.32 -1.43
C HIS A 373 0.54 -9.35 -0.06
N GLY A 374 1.58 -10.18 0.09
CA GLY A 374 2.42 -10.23 1.28
C GLY A 374 3.02 -8.87 1.59
N TRP A 375 3.81 -8.33 0.67
CA TRP A 375 4.46 -7.03 0.83
C TRP A 375 3.48 -5.90 1.24
N CYS A 376 2.37 -5.78 0.53
CA CYS A 376 1.35 -4.78 0.78
C CYS A 376 0.77 -4.89 2.20
N ARG A 377 0.54 -6.11 2.71
CA ARG A 377 0.04 -6.36 4.06
C ARG A 377 1.08 -6.10 5.15
N LEU A 378 2.37 -6.27 4.86
CA LEU A 378 3.44 -5.89 5.77
C LEU A 378 3.57 -4.36 5.87
N CYS A 379 3.55 -3.66 4.73
CA CYS A 379 3.65 -2.20 4.67
C CYS A 379 2.39 -1.47 5.17
N ARG A 380 1.21 -2.03 4.87
CA ARG A 380 -0.09 -1.45 5.21
C ARG A 380 -1.06 -2.54 5.68
N PRO A 381 -1.04 -2.86 6.98
CA PRO A 381 -2.06 -3.68 7.64
C PRO A 381 -3.47 -3.21 7.27
N GLY A 382 -4.39 -4.15 7.09
CA GLY A 382 -5.75 -3.87 6.61
C GLY A 382 -5.94 -3.94 5.09
N SER A 383 -4.88 -3.83 4.27
CA SER A 383 -4.99 -3.83 2.80
C SER A 383 -5.54 -5.13 2.23
N VAL A 384 -6.16 -5.06 1.04
CA VAL A 384 -6.81 -6.19 0.33
C VAL A 384 -7.86 -6.88 1.21
N GLN A 385 -9.06 -6.32 1.24
CA GLN A 385 -10.05 -6.55 2.30
C GLN A 385 -10.99 -7.73 2.01
N THR A 386 -11.34 -7.96 0.74
CA THR A 386 -12.36 -8.95 0.37
C THR A 386 -11.76 -10.14 -0.36
N GLY A 387 -12.42 -11.31 -0.29
CA GLY A 387 -11.98 -12.49 -1.03
C GLY A 387 -11.92 -12.25 -2.55
N ARG A 388 -12.80 -11.40 -3.11
CA ARG A 388 -12.74 -11.01 -4.52
C ARG A 388 -11.45 -10.25 -4.85
N GLN A 389 -11.03 -9.35 -3.97
CA GLN A 389 -9.78 -8.59 -4.12
C GLN A 389 -8.55 -9.49 -4.01
N GLU A 390 -8.53 -10.44 -3.05
CA GLU A 390 -7.46 -11.44 -2.95
C GLU A 390 -7.34 -12.27 -4.24
N VAL A 391 -8.47 -12.78 -4.73
CA VAL A 391 -8.53 -13.56 -5.97
C VAL A 391 -8.02 -12.72 -7.14
N PHE A 392 -8.50 -11.50 -7.32
CA PHE A 392 -8.02 -10.62 -8.39
C PHE A 392 -6.50 -10.42 -8.33
N LEU A 393 -5.98 -10.08 -7.14
CA LEU A 393 -4.58 -9.79 -6.95
C LEU A 393 -3.72 -11.02 -7.28
N ARG A 394 -4.11 -12.20 -6.81
CA ARG A 394 -3.39 -13.46 -7.09
C ARG A 394 -3.37 -13.86 -8.57
N HIS A 395 -4.31 -13.37 -9.37
CA HIS A 395 -4.34 -13.59 -10.82
C HIS A 395 -3.50 -12.58 -11.61
N LEU A 396 -2.97 -11.54 -10.98
CA LEU A 396 -2.02 -10.63 -11.62
C LEU A 396 -0.74 -11.39 -11.94
N LYS A 397 -0.44 -11.46 -13.24
CA LYS A 397 0.80 -12.05 -13.75
C LYS A 397 1.69 -10.92 -14.25
N PRO A 398 3.01 -11.02 -14.02
CA PRO A 398 3.95 -10.13 -14.69
C PRO A 398 3.83 -10.25 -16.20
N PRO A 399 4.12 -9.19 -16.96
CA PRO A 399 4.09 -9.24 -18.42
C PRO A 399 5.04 -10.32 -18.95
N SER A 400 4.52 -11.24 -19.76
CA SER A 400 5.22 -12.41 -20.29
C SER A 400 6.46 -12.11 -21.15
N ASN A 401 6.62 -10.85 -21.59
CA ASN A 401 7.63 -10.45 -22.58
C ASN A 401 8.99 -10.09 -21.95
N LEU A 402 9.13 -10.12 -20.61
CA LEU A 402 10.40 -9.86 -19.93
C LEU A 402 11.27 -11.11 -19.72
N ILE A 403 10.68 -12.32 -19.77
CA ILE A 403 11.41 -13.58 -19.54
C ILE A 403 12.40 -13.91 -20.68
N LEU A 404 12.25 -13.28 -21.86
CA LEU A 404 13.09 -13.56 -23.04
C LEU A 404 14.36 -12.70 -23.17
N LYS A 405 14.55 -11.63 -22.38
CA LYS A 405 15.76 -10.78 -22.50
C LYS A 405 16.86 -11.05 -21.47
N VAL A 406 16.54 -11.67 -20.34
CA VAL A 406 17.55 -12.03 -19.32
C VAL A 406 18.31 -13.31 -19.70
N LEU A 407 17.74 -14.17 -20.54
CA LEU A 407 18.36 -15.45 -20.96
C LEU A 407 19.11 -15.39 -22.31
N CYS A 408 19.07 -14.27 -23.04
CA CYS A 408 19.75 -14.14 -24.34
C CYS A 408 21.00 -13.23 -24.30
N GLY A 409 21.45 -12.82 -23.11
CA GLY A 409 22.63 -11.98 -22.90
C GLY A 409 23.95 -12.72 -22.65
N GLY A 410 23.99 -14.04 -22.82
CA GLY A 410 25.20 -14.85 -22.68
C GLY A 410 25.22 -15.95 -23.72
N HIS A 411 26.16 -15.87 -24.67
CA HIS A 411 26.52 -17.01 -25.52
C HIS A 411 26.93 -18.19 -24.62
N MET A 412 26.21 -19.32 -24.70
CA MET A 412 26.79 -20.66 -24.61
C MET A 412 25.81 -21.69 -25.16
N ALA A 413 26.37 -22.67 -25.86
CA ALA A 413 25.72 -23.62 -26.74
C ALA A 413 24.68 -24.52 -26.04
N MET A 414 23.61 -24.84 -26.78
CA MET A 414 22.67 -25.89 -26.41
C MET A 414 23.37 -27.26 -26.38
N GLN A 415 23.28 -27.95 -25.24
CA GLN A 415 23.31 -29.41 -25.20
C GLN A 415 22.14 -29.92 -24.36
N ASN A 416 21.32 -30.74 -25.01
CA ASN A 416 20.21 -31.49 -24.44
C ASN A 416 20.73 -32.53 -23.44
N ILE A 417 20.19 -32.57 -22.22
CA ILE A 417 20.14 -33.81 -21.43
C ILE A 417 18.77 -33.93 -20.76
N SER A 418 18.08 -34.99 -21.13
CA SER A 418 16.85 -35.52 -20.57
C SER A 418 17.10 -36.46 -19.38
N SER A 419 16.08 -36.55 -18.52
CA SER A 419 15.70 -37.70 -17.67
C SER A 419 16.17 -37.78 -16.21
N MET A 420 15.14 -37.84 -15.35
CA MET A 420 14.86 -38.75 -14.23
C MET A 420 15.89 -39.01 -13.11
N GLY A 421 15.38 -39.00 -11.86
CA GLY A 421 16.01 -39.66 -10.72
C GLY A 421 15.35 -39.31 -9.40
N SER A 422 14.39 -40.13 -8.97
CA SER A 422 13.79 -40.17 -7.64
C SER A 422 14.78 -40.65 -6.57
N VAL A 423 14.41 -40.50 -5.28
CA VAL A 423 14.51 -41.50 -4.18
C VAL A 423 14.95 -40.90 -2.82
N GLU A 424 13.99 -41.02 -1.90
CA GLU A 424 14.01 -41.38 -0.47
C GLU A 424 14.64 -40.55 0.67
N SER A 425 13.88 -40.71 1.76
CA SER A 425 13.91 -40.27 3.14
C SER A 425 15.14 -40.65 3.97
N ALA A 426 15.42 -39.84 4.99
CA ALA A 426 15.88 -40.33 6.30
C ALA A 426 15.52 -39.34 7.43
N SER A 427 15.44 -39.89 8.63
CA SER A 427 14.72 -39.43 9.80
C SER A 427 15.51 -38.55 10.80
N SER A 428 14.74 -37.69 11.48
CA SER A 428 14.78 -37.36 12.92
C SER A 428 15.85 -36.42 13.51
N SER A 429 15.28 -35.37 14.13
CA SER A 429 15.78 -34.43 15.16
C SER A 429 16.68 -33.29 14.69
N CYS A 430 16.17 -32.05 14.80
CA CYS A 430 16.99 -30.84 14.70
C CYS A 430 16.50 -29.76 15.67
N ILE A 431 17.39 -29.46 16.62
CA ILE A 431 17.47 -28.20 17.37
C ILE A 431 17.99 -27.14 16.39
N VAL A 432 17.32 -26.00 16.25
CA VAL A 432 17.89 -24.86 15.51
C VAL A 432 18.91 -24.18 16.40
N SER A 433 20.19 -24.55 16.23
CA SER A 433 21.31 -23.79 16.81
C SER A 433 21.71 -22.67 15.84
N LEU A 434 21.67 -21.43 16.33
CA LEU A 434 22.21 -20.23 15.68
C LEU A 434 23.74 -20.15 15.80
#